data_AF-A0A819C2M5-F1
#
_entry.id   AF-A0A819C2M5-F1
#
_cell.length_a   1.000
_cell.length_b   1.000
_cell.length_c   1.000
_cell.angle_alpha   90.00
_cell.angle_beta   90.00
_cell.angle_gamma   90.00
#
_symmetry.space_group_name_H-M   'P 1'
#
loop_
_entity.id
_entity.type
_entity.pdbx_description
1 polymer ?
#
loop_
_entity_poly.entity_id
_entity_poly.type
_entity_poly.pdbx_seq_one_letter_code
_entity_poly.pdbx_strand_id
1 'polypeptide(L)'
;MNNNATFPSVSFHRKTFGQNILINDNAFKATRHTSFDNDITFTNKRININERIYMKIIDIDQTGQWLGFTQFDRDSIQRHQLCKSVLANLCQKTGISYVDDIGDQLRSMASTIDEYKAIGLS
;
A
#
# COMPACT_ATOMS: atom_id res chain seq x y z
N MET A 1 -33.60 9.13 12.93
CA MET A 1 -32.73 8.77 11.80
C MET A 1 -31.40 8.31 12.37
N ASN A 2 -31.15 7.00 12.41
CA ASN A 2 -29.90 6.44 12.94
C ASN A 2 -28.87 6.37 11.81
N ASN A 3 -27.94 7.33 11.76
CA ASN A 3 -26.85 7.36 10.78
C ASN A 3 -25.59 6.68 11.35
N ASN A 4 -25.67 5.40 11.67
CA ASN A 4 -24.48 4.57 11.86
C ASN A 4 -24.18 3.85 10.55
N ALA A 5 -23.80 4.62 9.52
CA ALA A 5 -23.19 4.05 8.34
C ALA A 5 -21.75 3.66 8.71
N THR A 6 -21.58 2.44 9.22
CA THR A 6 -20.26 1.80 9.27
C THR A 6 -19.80 1.61 7.83
N PHE A 7 -19.05 2.57 7.29
CA PHE A 7 -18.35 2.37 6.04
C PHE A 7 -17.51 1.10 6.17
N PRO A 8 -17.58 0.15 5.21
CA PRO A 8 -16.71 -1.01 5.25
C PRO A 8 -15.27 -0.51 5.19
N SER A 9 -14.55 -0.66 6.29
CA SER A 9 -13.19 -0.17 6.44
C SER A 9 -12.29 -0.77 5.36
N VAL A 10 -11.59 0.10 4.61
CA VAL A 10 -10.60 -0.33 3.61
C VAL A 10 -9.48 -1.05 4.34
N SER A 11 -9.27 -2.31 3.98
CA SER A 11 -8.21 -3.19 4.49
C SER A 11 -7.40 -3.76 3.33
N PHE A 12 -6.34 -4.51 3.63
CA PHE A 12 -5.51 -5.19 2.64
C PHE A 12 -6.16 -6.49 2.16
N HIS A 13 -5.87 -6.83 0.91
CA HIS A 13 -6.36 -8.04 0.27
C HIS A 13 -5.72 -9.30 0.83
N ARG A 14 -6.51 -10.20 1.42
CA ARG A 14 -5.99 -11.40 2.11
C ARG A 14 -5.53 -12.57 1.25
N LYS A 15 -5.88 -12.61 -0.04
CA LYS A 15 -5.48 -13.70 -0.96
C LYS A 15 -4.42 -13.29 -1.98
N THR A 16 -4.58 -12.11 -2.58
CA THR A 16 -3.72 -11.61 -3.65
C THR A 16 -2.77 -10.54 -3.11
N PHE A 17 -1.53 -10.93 -2.85
CA PHE A 17 -0.44 -10.05 -2.44
C PHE A 17 0.90 -10.71 -2.77
N GLY A 18 1.96 -9.92 -2.88
CA GLY A 18 3.28 -10.39 -3.27
C GLY A 18 3.87 -11.42 -2.28
N GLN A 19 4.83 -12.20 -2.74
CA GLN A 19 5.44 -13.26 -1.92
C GLN A 19 6.10 -12.72 -0.65
N ASN A 20 6.63 -11.49 -0.71
CA ASN A 20 7.39 -10.87 0.36
C ASN A 20 6.53 -9.99 1.29
N ILE A 21 5.21 -9.94 1.09
CA ILE A 21 4.28 -9.26 1.99
C ILE A 21 3.70 -10.21 3.03
N LEU A 22 3.68 -9.74 4.28
CA LEU A 22 2.87 -10.29 5.35
C LEU A 22 1.69 -9.35 5.62
N ILE A 23 0.49 -9.94 5.70
CA ILE A 23 -0.73 -9.24 6.10
C ILE A 23 -1.13 -9.82 7.45
N ASN A 24 -1.40 -8.95 8.42
CA ASN A 24 -1.80 -9.39 9.76
C ASN A 24 -3.24 -9.93 9.80
N ASP A 25 -3.63 -10.50 10.93
CA ASP A 25 -4.91 -11.21 11.08
C ASP A 25 -6.14 -10.36 10.86
N ASN A 26 -6.08 -9.04 11.10
CA ASN A 26 -7.19 -8.12 10.84
C ASN A 26 -7.12 -7.46 9.45
N ALA A 27 -6.06 -7.71 8.68
CA ALA A 27 -5.76 -7.14 7.38
C ALA A 27 -5.67 -5.60 7.34
N PHE A 28 -5.42 -4.93 8.47
CA PHE A 28 -5.17 -3.49 8.51
C PHE A 28 -3.69 -3.12 8.50
N LYS A 29 -2.80 -4.12 8.54
CA LYS A 29 -1.35 -3.92 8.43
C LYS A 29 -0.77 -4.86 7.38
N ALA A 30 -0.05 -4.28 6.43
CA ALA A 30 0.84 -4.97 5.51
C ALA A 30 2.29 -4.61 5.86
N THR A 31 3.20 -5.56 5.77
CA THR A 31 4.63 -5.35 6.04
C THR A 31 5.44 -6.20 5.08
N ARG A 32 6.48 -5.63 4.47
CA ARG A 32 7.46 -6.40 3.70
C ARG A 32 8.40 -7.09 4.68
N HIS A 33 8.57 -8.41 4.57
CA HIS A 33 9.38 -9.17 5.53
C HIS A 33 10.77 -9.53 5.01
N THR A 34 11.00 -9.46 3.69
CA THR A 34 12.29 -9.76 3.07
C THR A 34 12.37 -9.19 1.65
N SER A 35 13.56 -9.17 1.07
CA SER A 35 13.86 -8.69 -0.29
C SER A 35 13.40 -7.24 -0.57
N PHE A 36 13.60 -6.80 -1.80
CA PHE A 36 13.19 -5.50 -2.34
C PHE A 36 12.22 -5.65 -3.51
N ASP A 37 11.65 -6.85 -3.67
CA ASP A 37 10.73 -7.22 -4.76
C ASP A 37 9.55 -8.03 -4.21
N ASN A 38 8.60 -8.39 -5.08
CA ASN A 38 7.38 -9.14 -4.79
C ASN A 38 6.61 -8.58 -3.59
N ASP A 39 6.47 -7.25 -3.54
CA ASP A 39 5.93 -6.51 -2.40
C ASP A 39 4.61 -5.76 -2.71
N ILE A 40 3.95 -6.10 -3.82
CA ILE A 40 2.66 -5.51 -4.22
C ILE A 40 1.52 -6.06 -3.35
N THR A 41 0.63 -5.17 -2.89
CA THR A 41 -0.63 -5.54 -2.24
C THR A 41 -1.78 -4.67 -2.77
N PHE A 42 -3.01 -5.08 -2.49
CA PHE A 42 -4.22 -4.42 -2.98
C PHE A 42 -5.17 -4.12 -1.82
N THR A 43 -6.12 -3.22 -2.05
CA THR A 43 -7.26 -3.03 -1.16
C THR A 43 -8.18 -4.25 -1.16
N ASN A 44 -8.95 -4.43 -0.09
CA ASN A 44 -9.89 -5.52 0.07
C ASN A 44 -11.19 -5.35 -0.74
N LYS A 45 -11.38 -4.18 -1.37
CA LYS A 45 -12.52 -3.84 -2.20
C LYS A 45 -12.13 -2.83 -3.25
N ARG A 46 -12.99 -2.68 -4.26
CA ARG A 46 -12.91 -1.57 -5.21
C ARG A 46 -13.13 -0.25 -4.45
N ILE A 47 -12.39 0.77 -4.86
CA ILE A 47 -12.45 2.10 -4.28
C ILE A 47 -13.30 2.96 -5.22
N ASN A 48 -14.34 3.60 -4.68
CA ASN A 48 -15.20 4.45 -5.50
C ASN A 48 -14.50 5.77 -5.84
N ILE A 49 -14.92 6.39 -6.95
CA ILE A 49 -14.50 7.77 -7.24
C ILE A 49 -14.92 8.66 -6.07
N ASN A 50 -14.01 9.54 -5.63
CA ASN A 50 -14.15 10.40 -4.46
C ASN A 50 -14.14 9.69 -3.09
N GLU A 51 -13.93 8.37 -3.05
CA GLU A 51 -13.68 7.67 -1.78
C GLU A 51 -12.28 8.01 -1.27
N ARG A 52 -12.19 8.48 -0.01
CA ARG A 52 -10.91 8.81 0.62
C ARG A 52 -10.33 7.57 1.30
N ILE A 53 -9.08 7.27 0.98
CA ILE A 53 -8.30 6.23 1.66
C ILE A 53 -7.31 6.90 2.59
N TYR A 54 -7.28 6.46 3.84
CA TYR A 54 -6.29 6.87 4.82
C TYR A 54 -5.36 5.71 5.10
N MET A 55 -4.06 5.93 4.90
CA MET A 55 -3.02 4.94 5.18
C MET A 55 -1.99 5.58 6.10
N LYS A 56 -1.59 4.86 7.15
CA LYS A 56 -0.47 5.25 8.00
C LYS A 56 0.76 4.45 7.58
N ILE A 57 1.82 5.15 7.24
CA ILE A 57 3.14 4.54 7.08
C ILE A 57 3.72 4.31 8.47
N ILE A 58 4.03 3.05 8.77
CA ILE A 58 4.46 2.61 10.11
C ILE A 58 5.94 2.27 10.18
N ASP A 59 6.57 2.03 9.03
CA ASP A 59 7.98 1.72 8.88
C ASP A 59 8.40 2.11 7.45
N ILE A 60 9.64 2.57 7.28
CA ILE A 60 10.18 3.06 6.01
C ILE A 60 11.61 2.54 5.89
N ASP A 61 11.93 1.94 4.75
CA ASP A 61 13.29 1.54 4.40
C ASP A 61 13.88 2.40 3.27
N GLN A 62 15.05 2.00 2.78
CA GLN A 62 15.80 2.72 1.76
C GLN A 62 15.30 2.49 0.33
N THR A 63 14.30 1.62 0.12
CA THR A 63 13.76 1.38 -1.22
C THR A 63 12.77 2.44 -1.65
N GLY A 64 12.37 2.42 -2.92
CA GLY A 64 11.27 3.25 -3.40
C GLY A 64 9.92 2.75 -2.90
N GLN A 65 8.96 3.67 -2.76
CA GLN A 65 7.58 3.36 -2.42
C GLN A 65 6.64 3.92 -3.49
N TRP A 66 5.68 3.10 -3.92
CA TRP A 66 4.70 3.47 -4.94
C TRP A 66 3.29 3.24 -4.44
N LEU A 67 2.38 4.14 -4.83
CA LEU A 67 0.94 4.02 -4.62
C LEU A 67 0.22 4.22 -5.94
N GLY A 68 -0.85 3.48 -6.17
CA GLY A 68 -1.55 3.53 -7.45
C GLY A 68 -2.93 2.87 -7.45
N PHE A 69 -3.52 2.87 -8.63
CA PHE A 69 -4.82 2.28 -8.93
C PHE A 69 -4.69 1.26 -10.06
N THR A 70 -5.58 0.28 -10.06
CA THR A 70 -5.71 -0.68 -11.15
C THR A 70 -7.16 -0.90 -11.53
N GLN A 71 -7.43 -1.12 -12.81
CA GLN A 71 -8.73 -1.53 -13.33
C GLN A 71 -8.94 -3.06 -13.30
N PHE A 72 -7.88 -3.83 -13.05
CA PHE A 72 -7.97 -5.28 -12.98
C PHE A 72 -8.69 -5.71 -11.70
N ASP A 73 -9.55 -6.73 -11.82
CA ASP A 73 -10.18 -7.30 -10.64
C ASP A 73 -9.13 -8.01 -9.78
N ARG A 74 -9.06 -7.65 -8.51
CA ARG A 74 -8.12 -8.20 -7.54
C ARG A 74 -8.23 -9.72 -7.37
N ASP A 75 -9.43 -10.27 -7.52
CA ASP A 75 -9.67 -11.72 -7.46
C ASP A 75 -9.34 -12.43 -8.78
N SER A 76 -9.18 -11.66 -9.88
CA SER A 76 -8.72 -12.17 -11.18
C SER A 76 -7.19 -12.22 -11.31
N ILE A 77 -6.46 -11.49 -10.46
CA ILE A 77 -5.00 -11.51 -10.43
C ILE A 77 -4.55 -12.68 -9.55
N GLN A 78 -3.99 -13.71 -10.17
CA GLN A 78 -3.39 -14.78 -9.38
C GLN A 78 -2.05 -14.34 -8.79
N ARG A 79 -1.72 -14.81 -7.59
CA ARG A 79 -0.48 -14.43 -6.88
C ARG A 79 0.79 -14.64 -7.72
N HIS A 80 0.83 -15.71 -8.51
CA HIS A 80 1.97 -16.01 -9.40
C HIS A 80 2.04 -15.11 -10.65
N GLN A 81 0.97 -14.38 -10.95
CA GLN A 81 0.90 -13.42 -12.06
C GLN A 81 1.27 -12.01 -11.62
N LEU A 82 1.46 -11.79 -10.31
CA LEU A 82 2.00 -10.54 -9.80
C LEU A 82 3.43 -10.38 -10.28
N CYS A 83 3.75 -9.21 -10.81
CA CYS A 83 5.10 -8.91 -11.19
C CYS A 83 5.94 -8.62 -9.96
N LYS A 84 7.26 -8.77 -10.15
CA LYS A 84 8.24 -8.59 -9.07
C LYS A 84 8.26 -7.17 -8.52
N SER A 85 7.82 -6.16 -9.25
CA SER A 85 7.68 -4.80 -8.74
C SER A 85 6.66 -4.03 -9.56
N VAL A 86 6.19 -2.88 -9.06
CA VAL A 86 5.35 -1.96 -9.83
C VAL A 86 6.08 -1.49 -11.10
N LEU A 87 7.40 -1.29 -10.99
CA LEU A 87 8.25 -0.91 -12.12
C LEU A 87 8.45 -2.03 -13.16
N ALA A 88 8.25 -3.30 -12.80
CA ALA A 88 8.45 -4.44 -13.68
C ALA A 88 7.10 -4.97 -14.20
N ASN A 89 6.92 -5.04 -15.52
CA ASN A 89 5.89 -5.79 -16.28
C ASN A 89 4.39 -5.60 -15.96
N LEU A 90 3.96 -5.31 -14.73
CA LEU A 90 2.54 -5.13 -14.37
C LEU A 90 2.03 -3.82 -14.98
N CYS A 91 2.87 -2.78 -14.99
CA CYS A 91 2.55 -1.46 -15.56
C CYS A 91 2.70 -1.37 -17.09
N GLN A 92 3.29 -2.38 -17.74
CA GLN A 92 3.24 -2.46 -19.21
C GLN A 92 1.87 -2.95 -19.71
N LYS A 93 1.02 -3.50 -18.83
CA LYS A 93 -0.39 -3.78 -19.13
C LYS A 93 -1.20 -2.51 -18.99
N THR A 94 -2.05 -2.23 -19.98
CA THR A 94 -3.03 -1.14 -19.92
C THR A 94 -3.90 -1.28 -18.67
N GLY A 95 -4.00 -0.22 -17.86
CA GLY A 95 -4.92 -0.19 -16.72
C GLY A 95 -4.33 -0.23 -15.32
N ILE A 96 -3.02 -0.03 -15.17
CA ILE A 96 -2.40 0.29 -13.87
C ILE A 96 -1.80 1.68 -13.97
N SER A 97 -2.15 2.54 -13.01
CA SER A 97 -1.61 3.89 -12.88
C SER A 97 -1.04 4.05 -11.48
N TYR A 98 0.13 4.63 -11.34
CA TYR A 98 0.77 4.87 -10.05
C TYR A 98 1.36 6.28 -9.99
N VAL A 99 1.50 6.78 -8.77
CA VAL A 99 2.28 7.98 -8.46
C VAL A 99 3.75 7.59 -8.47
N ASP A 100 4.61 8.51 -8.94
CA ASP A 100 6.07 8.37 -8.87
C ASP A 100 6.56 8.03 -7.47
N ASP A 101 7.81 7.58 -7.36
CA ASP A 101 8.41 7.16 -6.10
C ASP A 101 8.25 8.24 -5.01
N ILE A 102 7.51 7.91 -3.96
CA ILE A 102 7.26 8.81 -2.82
C ILE A 102 8.24 8.57 -1.65
N GLY A 103 9.20 7.65 -1.80
CA GLY A 103 10.02 7.18 -0.69
C GLY A 103 10.94 8.25 -0.11
N ASP A 104 11.54 9.09 -0.94
CA ASP A 104 12.40 10.19 -0.46
C ASP A 104 11.60 11.20 0.37
N GLN A 105 10.37 11.50 -0.03
CA GLN A 105 9.48 12.40 0.70
C GLN A 105 9.11 11.79 2.06
N LEU A 106 8.75 10.51 2.09
CA LEU A 106 8.42 9.80 3.33
C LEU A 106 9.60 9.76 4.30
N ARG A 107 10.82 9.47 3.81
CA ARG A 107 12.05 9.48 4.62
C ARG A 107 12.37 10.86 5.18
N SER A 108 12.23 11.91 4.36
CA SER A 108 12.42 13.28 4.81
C SER A 108 11.44 13.65 5.93
N MET A 109 10.15 13.30 5.78
CA MET A 109 9.15 13.51 6.82
C MET A 109 9.47 12.74 8.11
N ALA A 110 9.94 11.50 8.01
CA ALA A 110 10.33 10.70 9.16
C ALA A 110 11.50 11.33 9.94
N SER A 111 12.53 11.82 9.23
CA SER A 111 13.66 12.54 9.83
C SER A 111 13.19 13.76 10.62
N THR A 112 12.32 14.59 10.02
CA THR A 112 11.77 15.77 10.69
C THR A 112 10.99 15.42 11.95
N ILE A 113 10.21 14.33 11.92
CA ILE A 113 9.46 13.86 13.09
C ILE A 113 10.42 13.43 14.21
N ASP A 114 11.50 12.72 13.88
CA ASP A 114 12.46 12.25 14.87
C ASP A 114 13.29 13.41 15.45
N GLU A 115 13.59 14.44 14.66
CA GLU A 115 14.16 15.70 15.14
C GLU A 115 13.24 16.39 16.16
N TYR A 116 11.93 16.50 15.89
CA TYR A 116 10.98 17.09 16.83
C TYR A 116 10.88 16.29 18.14
N LYS A 117 10.87 14.96 18.06
CA LYS A 117 10.91 14.10 19.26
C LYS A 117 12.19 14.31 20.06
N ALA A 118 13.34 14.45 19.39
CA ALA A 118 14.63 14.65 20.05
C ALA A 118 14.69 15.95 20.87
N ILE A 119 13.92 16.97 20.48
CA ILE A 119 13.79 18.24 21.21
C ILE A 119 12.55 18.30 22.13
N GLY A 120 11.88 17.17 22.38
CA GLY A 120 10.77 17.07 23.32
C GLY A 120 9.45 17.69 22.84
N LEU A 121 9.30 17.91 21.53
CA LEU A 121 8.06 18.37 20.93
C LEU A 121 7.31 17.16 20.36
N SER A 122 6.33 16.63 21.10
CA SER A 122 5.40 15.60 20.62
C SER A 122 4.03 15.68 21.28
#